data_AF-A0A919FB11-F1
#
_entry.id   AF-A0A919FB11-F1
#
_cell.length_a   1.000
_cell.length_b   1.000
_cell.length_c   1.000
_cell.angle_alpha   90.00
_cell.angle_beta   90.00
_cell.angle_gamma   90.00
#
_symmetry.space_group_name_H-M   'P 1'
#
loop_
_entity.id
_entity.type
_entity.pdbx_description
1 polymer ?
#
loop_
_entity_poly.entity_id
_entity_poly.type
_entity_poly.pdbx_seq_one_letter_code
_entity_poly.pdbx_strand_id
1 'polypeptide(L)' 'MLAGFGDRAPEEVPEGIDSMELAWLAHQIEQRYDRRLDDDTLARLSTVSDVVELLARLGELRPDPA' A
#
# COMPACT_ATOMS: atom_id res chain seq x y z
N MET A 1 -6.99 7.72 5.67
CA MET A 1 -6.72 9.09 5.17
C MET A 1 -5.22 9.28 5.11
N LEU A 2 -4.67 9.53 3.92
CA LEU A 2 -3.23 9.71 3.69
C LEU A 2 -2.75 11.16 3.93
N ALA A 3 -3.58 11.99 4.55
CA ALA A 3 -3.23 13.33 5.00
C ALA A 3 -2.35 13.25 6.26
N GLY A 4 -1.07 12.96 6.06
CA GLY A 4 -0.11 12.84 7.17
C GLY A 4 1.36 12.94 6.78
N PHE A 5 1.68 13.44 5.58
CA PHE A 5 3.06 13.68 5.16
C PHE A 5 3.18 15.03 4.43
N GLY A 6 3.36 16.08 5.23
CA GLY A 6 3.40 17.47 4.79
C GLY A 6 2.02 18.11 4.84
N ASP A 7 2.01 19.42 5.09
CA ASP A 7 0.86 20.32 5.22
C ASP A 7 0.10 20.48 3.88
N ARG A 8 -0.31 19.35 3.28
CA ARG A 8 -0.95 19.24 1.97
C ARG A 8 -2.38 18.77 2.16
N ALA A 9 -3.32 19.47 1.53
CA ALA A 9 -4.70 19.04 1.49
C ALA A 9 -4.79 17.66 0.80
N PRO A 10 -5.79 16.82 1.15
CA PRO A 10 -5.99 15.51 0.50
C PRO A 10 -6.02 15.59 -1.02
N GLU A 11 -6.56 16.69 -1.57
CA GLU A 11 -6.61 16.93 -3.02
C GLU A 11 -5.24 17.22 -3.66
N GLU A 12 -4.26 17.63 -2.85
CA GLU A 12 -2.90 17.98 -3.29
C GLU A 12 -1.91 16.82 -3.22
N VAL A 13 -2.34 15.68 -2.67
CA VAL A 13 -1.55 14.45 -2.67
C VAL A 13 -1.80 13.73 -4.00
N PRO A 14 -0.78 13.56 -4.85
CA PRO A 14 -0.93 12.77 -6.07
C PRO A 14 -1.40 11.37 -5.69
N GLU A 15 -2.53 10.96 -6.27
CA GLU A 15 -3.08 9.63 -5.98
C GLU A 15 -2.31 8.53 -6.71
N GLY A 16 -1.63 8.86 -7.81
CA GLY A 16 -0.88 7.90 -8.62
C GLY A 16 0.41 7.43 -7.96
N ILE A 17 0.72 6.15 -8.13
CA ILE A 17 1.95 5.52 -7.67
C ILE A 17 2.83 5.22 -8.87
N ASP A 18 4.10 5.61 -8.82
CA ASP A 18 5.07 5.26 -9.85
C ASP A 18 5.67 3.86 -9.65
N SER A 19 6.39 3.36 -10.66
CA SER A 19 6.95 2.00 -10.65
C SER A 19 7.99 1.78 -9.53
N MET A 20 8.70 2.83 -9.12
CA MET A 20 9.70 2.76 -8.06
C MET A 20 9.04 2.74 -6.69
N GLU A 21 8.04 3.60 -6.48
CA GLU A 21 7.20 3.62 -5.28
C GLU A 21 6.48 2.28 -5.10
N LEU A 22 5.96 1.70 -6.19
CA LEU A 22 5.34 0.38 -6.17
C LEU A 22 6.33 -0.73 -5.80
N ALA A 23 7.54 -0.71 -6.38
CA ALA A 23 8.58 -1.67 -6.04
C ALA A 23 9.03 -1.56 -4.56
N TRP A 24 9.17 -0.34 -4.05
CA TRP A 24 9.46 -0.10 -2.65
C TRP A 24 8.33 -0.62 -1.74
N LEU A 25 7.08 -0.32 -2.08
CA LEU A 25 5.92 -0.77 -1.33
C LEU A 25 5.84 -2.30 -1.26
N ALA A 26 6.04 -2.98 -2.39
CA ALA A 26 6.06 -4.43 -2.46
C ALA A 26 7.08 -5.02 -1.48
N HIS A 27 8.30 -4.46 -1.50
CA HIS A 27 9.36 -4.87 -0.58
C HIS A 27 9.02 -4.60 0.90
N GLN A 28 8.31 -3.52 1.22
CA GLN A 28 7.87 -3.26 2.59
C GLN A 28 6.78 -4.24 3.05
N ILE A 29 5.81 -4.54 2.18
CA ILE A 29 4.74 -5.50 2.48
C ILE A 29 5.32 -6.90 2.71
N GLU A 30 6.26 -7.32 1.86
CA GLU A 30 6.98 -8.59 2.01
C GLU A 30 7.66 -8.70 3.38
N GLN A 31 8.43 -7.68 3.77
CA GLN A 31 9.13 -7.70 5.07
C GLN A 31 8.16 -7.61 6.26
N ARG A 32 7.05 -6.87 6.14
CA ARG A 32 6.13 -6.60 7.25
C ARG A 32 5.14 -7.74 7.49
N TYR A 33 4.69 -8.39 6.43
CA TYR A 33 3.63 -9.41 6.45
C TYR A 33 4.13 -10.82 6.10
N ASP A 34 5.43 -10.98 5.83
CA ASP A 34 6.05 -12.24 5.36
C ASP A 34 5.30 -12.83 4.15
N ARG A 35 4.83 -11.94 3.26
CA ARG A 35 4.02 -12.31 2.09
C ARG A 35 4.52 -11.63 0.83
N ARG A 36 4.78 -12.45 -0.18
CA ARG A 36 5.07 -12.00 -1.54
C ARG A 36 3.78 -11.59 -2.25
N LEU A 37 3.80 -10.41 -2.86
CA LEU A 37 2.77 -9.98 -3.80
C LEU A 37 3.09 -10.57 -5.17
N ASP A 38 2.07 -11.10 -5.85
CA ASP A 38 2.23 -11.54 -7.24
C ASP A 38 2.18 -10.36 -8.21
N ASP A 39 2.71 -10.58 -9.40
CA ASP A 39 2.82 -9.54 -10.43
C ASP A 39 1.42 -9.04 -10.86
N ASP A 40 0.40 -9.90 -10.82
CA ASP A 40 -0.99 -9.53 -11.12
C ASP A 40 -1.59 -8.58 -10.08
N THR A 41 -1.27 -8.78 -8.79
CA THR A 41 -1.65 -7.85 -7.73
C THR A 41 -0.93 -6.53 -7.90
N LEU A 42 0.38 -6.57 -8.14
CA LEU A 42 1.18 -5.35 -8.35
C LEU A 42 0.71 -4.54 -9.55
N ALA A 43 0.35 -5.19 -10.66
CA ALA A 43 -0.16 -4.53 -11.86
C ALA A 43 -1.50 -3.80 -11.65
N ARG A 44 -2.25 -4.15 -10.60
CA ARG A 44 -3.52 -3.49 -10.23
C ARG A 44 -3.32 -2.30 -9.28
N LEU A 45 -2.14 -2.15 -8.70
CA LEU A 45 -1.83 -1.04 -7.80
C LEU A 45 -1.33 0.15 -8.63
N SER A 46 -2.24 1.06 -8.92
CA SER A 46 -1.92 2.30 -9.65
C SER A 46 -2.10 3.55 -8.78
N THR A 47 -2.82 3.41 -7.67
CA THR A 47 -3.16 4.50 -6.78
C THR A 47 -2.88 4.17 -5.32
N VAL A 48 -2.74 5.20 -4.49
CA VAL A 48 -2.64 5.01 -3.04
C VAL A 48 -3.94 4.42 -2.46
N SER A 49 -5.09 4.67 -3.09
CA SER A 49 -6.36 4.02 -2.73
C SER A 49 -6.30 2.50 -2.91
N ASP A 50 -5.79 2.02 -4.05
CA ASP A 50 -5.61 0.58 -4.31
C ASP A 50 -4.74 -0.08 -3.23
N VAL A 51 -3.67 0.62 -2.82
CA VAL A 51 -2.74 0.16 -1.80
C VAL A 51 -3.38 0.09 -0.42
N VAL A 52 -4.15 1.12 -0.04
CA VAL A 52 -4.86 1.13 1.24
C VAL A 52 -5.86 -0.02 1.31
N GLU A 53 -6.59 -0.29 0.23
CA GLU A 53 -7.49 -1.44 0.18
C GLU A 53 -6.76 -2.77 0.31
N LEU A 54 -5.61 -2.94 -0.36
CA LEU A 54 -4.78 -4.13 -0.22
C LEU A 54 -4.33 -4.33 1.23
N LEU A 55 -3.82 -3.27 1.87
CA LEU A 55 -3.34 -3.32 3.24
C LEU A 55 -4.47 -3.61 4.23
N ALA A 56 -5.67 -3.09 4.02
CA ALA A 56 -6.83 -3.42 4.84
C ALA A 56 -7.16 -4.92 4.77
N ARG A 57 -7.20 -5.50 3.55
CA ARG A 57 -7.41 -6.94 3.34
C ARG A 57 -6.31 -7.79 4.01
N LEU A 58 -5.05 -7.35 3.96
CA LEU A 58 -3.93 -8.04 4.63
C LEU A 58 -4.00 -7.93 6.16
N GLY A 59 -4.43 -6.78 6.69
CA GLY A 59 -4.57 -6.54 8.13
C GLY A 59 -5.71 -7.34 8.77
N GLU A 60 -6.83 -7.52 8.08
CA GLU A 60 -7.95 -8.38 8.51
C GLU A 60 -7.55 -9.87 8.63
N LEU A 61 -6.52 -10.29 7.89
CA LEU A 61 -5.98 -11.65 7.90
C LEU A 61 -5.00 -11.94 9.05
N ARG A 62 -4.70 -10.96 9.91
CA ARG A 62 -3.81 -11.14 11.06
C ARG A 62 -4.64 -11.54 12.30
N PRO A 63 -4.66 -12.82 12.73
CA PRO A 63 -5.20 -13.18 14.04
C PRO A 63 -4.41 -12.46 15.14
N ASP A 64 -5.14 -12.10 16.20
CA ASP A 64 -4.67 -11.37 17.38
C ASP A 64 -3.34 -11.92 17.93
N PRO A 65 -2.31 -11.10 18.20
CA PRO A 65 -1.18 -11.57 19.00
C PRO A 65 -1.66 -11.87 20.42
N ALA A 66 -1.84 -13.17 20.71
CA ALA A 66 -2.03 -13.70 22.06
C ALA A 66 -0.87 -13.33 23.00
#